data_AF-X1L766-F1
#
_entry.id   AF-X1L766-F1
#
_cell.length_a   1.000
_cell.length_b   1.000
_cell.length_c   1.000
_cell.angle_alpha   90.00
_cell.angle_beta   90.00
_cell.angle_gamma   90.00
#
_symmetry.space_group_name_H-M   'P 1'
#
loop_
_entity.id
_entity.type
_entity.pdbx_description
1 polymer ?
#
loop_
_entity_poly.entity_id
_entity_poly.type
_entity_poly.pdbx_seq_one_letter_code
_entity_poly.pdbx_strand_id
1 'polypeptide(L)' 'ALKQEYPELSQMHLADYKVRILDARAGTRAKTRVLIESSDKEDRWGTVGVSPNIIEASWEALIDSIEYKLLK' A
#
# COMPACT_ATOMS: atom_id res chain seq x y z
N ALA A 1 -7.63 1.34 -18.39
CA ALA A 1 -6.85 0.14 -18.75
C ALA A 1 -7.21 -1.03 -17.85
N LEU A 2 -6.86 -1.04 -16.55
CA LEU A 2 -7.09 -2.22 -15.68
C LEU A 2 -8.57 -2.51 -15.32
N LYS A 3 -9.46 -1.50 -15.31
CA LYS A 3 -10.88 -1.67 -14.97
C LYS A 3 -11.70 -2.52 -15.95
N GLN A 4 -11.22 -2.69 -17.19
CA GLN A 4 -11.91 -3.54 -18.18
C GLN A 4 -11.67 -5.03 -17.90
N GLU A 5 -10.46 -5.39 -17.48
CA GLU A 5 -10.06 -6.77 -17.19
C GLU A 5 -10.36 -7.17 -15.74
N TYR A 6 -10.30 -6.22 -14.80
CA TYR A 6 -10.53 -6.44 -13.37
C TYR A 6 -11.62 -5.51 -12.82
N PRO A 7 -12.91 -5.85 -13.03
CA PRO A 7 -14.02 -5.03 -12.58
C PRO A 7 -14.11 -4.95 -11.04
N GLU A 8 -13.62 -5.94 -10.28
CA GLU A 8 -13.57 -5.86 -8.82
C GLU A 8 -12.72 -4.68 -8.31
N LEU A 9 -11.67 -4.28 -9.04
CA LEU A 9 -10.83 -3.14 -8.69
C LEU A 9 -11.53 -1.79 -8.92
N SER A 10 -12.70 -1.77 -9.59
CA SER A 10 -13.42 -0.53 -9.88
C SER A 10 -13.93 0.19 -8.63
N GLN A 11 -14.21 -0.57 -7.57
CA GLN A 11 -14.74 -0.08 -6.29
C GLN A 11 -13.63 0.15 -5.25
N MET A 12 -12.45 -0.41 -5.50
CA MET A 12 -11.29 -0.25 -4.61
C MET A 12 -10.81 1.21 -4.63
N HIS A 13 -10.58 1.76 -3.44
CA HIS A 13 -10.04 3.09 -3.26
C HIS A 13 -9.11 3.14 -2.04
N LEU A 14 -8.21 4.12 -2.03
CA LEU A 14 -7.31 4.39 -0.92
C LEU A 14 -8.13 5.00 0.24
N ALA A 15 -8.16 4.31 1.38
CA ALA A 15 -8.85 4.76 2.58
C ALA A 15 -7.92 5.50 3.55
N ASP A 16 -6.66 5.08 3.66
CA ASP A 16 -5.66 5.74 4.52
C ASP A 16 -4.23 5.51 4.00
N TYR A 17 -3.37 6.50 4.26
CA TYR A 17 -1.97 6.47 3.88
C TYR A 17 -1.12 7.02 5.03
N LYS A 18 -0.36 6.14 5.67
CA LYS A 18 0.46 6.49 6.85
C LYS A 18 1.92 6.14 6.64
N VAL A 19 2.77 7.13 6.84
CA VAL A 19 4.22 6.99 6.73
C VAL A 19 4.85 7.09 8.12
N ARG A 20 5.77 6.19 8.43
CA ARG A 20 6.58 6.24 9.66
C ARG A 20 8.05 5.97 9.35
N ILE A 21 8.93 6.78 9.92
CA ILE A 21 10.37 6.51 9.91
C ILE A 21 10.65 5.56 11.08
N LEU A 22 11.19 4.37 10.79
CA LEU A 22 11.43 3.33 11.79
C LEU A 22 12.71 3.57 12.60
N ASP A 23 13.73 4.15 11.96
CA ASP A 23 15.01 4.45 12.63
C ASP A 23 15.53 5.81 12.19
N ALA A 24 15.01 6.87 12.79
CA ALA A 24 15.45 8.23 12.52
C ALA A 24 16.92 8.48 12.93
N ARG A 25 17.51 7.62 13.78
CA ARG A 25 18.91 7.76 14.23
C ARG A 25 19.90 7.24 13.19
N ALA A 26 19.45 6.43 12.23
CA ALA A 26 20.27 5.93 11.14
C ALA A 26 20.58 6.97 10.04
N GLY A 27 20.04 8.20 10.14
CA GLY A 27 20.27 9.29 9.18
C GLY A 27 19.81 8.91 7.77
N THR A 28 20.71 8.95 6.79
CA THR A 28 20.42 8.60 5.38
C THR A 28 20.05 7.14 5.16
N ARG A 29 20.32 6.25 6.13
CA ARG A 29 19.92 4.84 6.08
C ARG A 29 18.60 4.57 6.80
N ALA A 30 17.90 5.61 7.24
CA ALA A 30 16.61 5.45 7.91
C ALA A 30 15.63 4.72 7.00
N LYS A 31 15.02 3.64 7.53
CA LYS A 31 13.98 2.91 6.81
C LYS A 31 12.64 3.62 6.98
N THR A 32 11.93 3.77 5.87
CA THR A 32 10.57 4.28 5.83
C THR A 32 9.60 3.10 5.75
N ARG A 33 8.61 3.10 6.64
CA ARG A 33 7.47 2.19 6.58
C ARG A 33 6.27 2.95 6.07
N VAL A 34 5.65 2.43 5.01
CA VAL A 34 4.40 2.95 4.45
C VAL A 34 3.31 1.94 4.75
N LEU A 35 2.21 2.40 5.34
CA LEU A 35 0.99 1.63 5.53
C LEU A 35 -0.06 2.19 4.58
N ILE A 36 -0.56 1.33 3.71
CA ILE A 36 -1.67 1.62 2.80
C ILE A 36 -2.88 0.86 3.29
N GLU A 37 -3.96 1.59 3.55
CA GLU A 37 -5.24 1.00 3.83
C GLU A 37 -6.16 1.22 2.63
N SER A 38 -6.65 0.12 2.08
CA SER A 38 -7.57 0.11 0.96
C SER A 38 -8.94 -0.36 1.42
N SER A 39 -9.96 0.14 0.75
CA SER A 39 -11.34 -0.24 1.01
C SER A 39 -12.07 -0.42 -0.31
N ASP A 40 -13.05 -1.30 -0.32
CA ASP A 40 -14.11 -1.33 -1.30
C ASP A 40 -15.47 -1.19 -0.60
N LYS A 41 -16.55 -1.70 -1.21
CA LYS A 41 -17.91 -1.66 -0.64
C LYS A 41 -18.14 -2.67 0.48
N GLU A 42 -17.34 -3.73 0.54
CA GLU A 42 -17.55 -4.88 1.41
C GLU A 42 -16.50 -4.95 2.51
N ASP A 43 -15.24 -4.67 2.17
CA ASP A 43 -14.09 -4.90 3.03
C ASP A 43 -13.12 -3.72 3.07
N ARG A 44 -12.32 -3.71 4.14
CA ARG A 44 -11.20 -2.80 4.37
C ARG A 44 -9.98 -3.61 4.80
N TRP A 45 -8.85 -3.38 4.15
CA TRP A 45 -7.60 -4.12 4.42
C TRP A 45 -6.39 -3.19 4.41
N GLY A 46 -5.37 -3.59 5.19
CA GLY A 46 -4.12 -2.87 5.33
C GLY A 46 -2.95 -3.66 4.77
N THR A 47 -2.01 -2.95 4.16
CA THR A 47 -0.77 -3.47 3.59
C THR A 47 0.40 -2.59 3.99
N VAL A 48 1.60 -3.15 4.00
CA VAL A 48 2.78 -2.47 4.54
C VAL A 48 3.98 -2.71 3.64
N GLY A 49 4.61 -1.63 3.20
CA GLY A 49 5.89 -1.66 2.50
C GLY A 49 6.98 -0.99 3.34
N VAL A 50 8.22 -1.48 3.22
CA VAL A 50 9.35 -1.00 4.03
C VAL A 50 10.60 -0.87 3.17
N SER A 51 10.98 0.38 2.89
CA SER A 51 12.18 0.70 2.11
C SER A 51 12.86 1.97 2.64
N PRO A 52 14.19 2.14 2.48
CA PRO A 52 14.84 3.43 2.62
C PRO A 52 14.23 4.51 1.72
N ASN A 53 13.64 4.13 0.58
CA ASN A 53 12.95 5.03 -0.34
C ASN A 53 11.44 4.96 -0.11
N ILE A 54 10.81 6.11 0.16
CA ILE A 54 9.37 6.21 0.34
C ILE A 54 8.58 5.71 -0.88
N ILE A 55 9.05 5.99 -2.10
CA ILE A 55 8.35 5.61 -3.34
C ILE A 55 8.34 4.09 -3.50
N GLU A 56 9.46 3.44 -3.19
CA GLU A 56 9.56 1.97 -3.24
C GLU A 56 8.69 1.33 -2.17
N ALA A 57 8.71 1.85 -0.94
CA ALA A 57 7.83 1.37 0.13
C ALA A 57 6.34 1.56 -0.22
N SER A 58 5.97 2.66 -0.88
CA SER A 58 4.60 2.87 -1.36
C SER A 58 4.22 1.90 -2.47
N TRP A 59 5.15 1.62 -3.39
CA TRP A 59 4.93 0.70 -4.51
C TRP A 59 4.69 -0.72 -4.03
N GLU A 60 5.54 -1.22 -3.13
CA GLU A 60 5.38 -2.53 -2.49
C GLU A 60 4.01 -2.66 -1.81
N ALA A 61 3.68 -1.71 -0.92
CA ALA A 61 2.40 -1.72 -0.22
C ALA A 61 1.19 -1.69 -1.18
N LEU A 62 1.30 -0.93 -2.28
CA LEU A 62 0.20 -0.81 -3.25
C LEU A 62 -0.01 -2.10 -4.04
N ILE A 63 1.07 -2.75 -4.49
CA ILE A 63 0.98 -4.05 -5.17
C ILE A 63 0.34 -5.07 -4.24
N ASP A 64 0.84 -5.21 -3.02
CA ASP A 64 0.29 -6.14 -2.02
C ASP A 64 -1.20 -5.88 -1.80
N SER A 65 -1.62 -4.62 -1.82
CA SER A 65 -3.01 -4.24 -1.61
C SER A 65 -3.91 -4.68 -2.77
N ILE A 66 -3.43 -4.55 -4.00
CA ILE A 66 -4.15 -4.98 -5.20
C ILE A 66 -4.17 -6.51 -5.28
N GLU A 67 -3.04 -7.17 -5.05
CA GLU A 67 -2.93 -8.63 -5.04
C GLU A 67 -3.85 -9.26 -3.99
N TYR A 68 -3.89 -8.68 -2.78
CA TYR A 68 -4.82 -9.12 -1.74
C TYR A 68 -6.28 -9.06 -2.22
N LYS A 69 -6.67 -8.00 -2.95
CA LYS A 69 -8.04 -7.89 -3.47
C LYS A 69 -8.35 -8.89 -4.58
N LEU A 70 -7.37 -9.21 -5.43
CA LEU A 70 -7.55 -10.14 -6.55
C LEU A 70 -7.50 -11.62 -6.11
N LEU A 71 -6.83 -11.93 -4.99
CA LEU A 71 -6.74 -13.29 -4.44
C LEU A 71 -7.89 -13.65 -3.49
N LYS A 72 -8.65 -12.65 -3.04
CA LYS A 72 -9.77 -12.81 -2.10
C LYS A 72 -11.09 -13.00 -2.83
#